data_AF-A0A8S9Y553-F1
#
_entry.id   AF-A0A8S9Y553-F1
#
_cell.length_a   1.000
_cell.length_b   1.000
_cell.length_c   1.000
_cell.angle_alpha   90.00
_cell.angle_beta   90.00
_cell.angle_gamma   90.00
#
_symmetry.space_group_name_H-M   'P 1'
#
loop_
_entity.id
_entity.type
_entity.pdbx_description
1 polymer ?
#
loop_
_entity_poly.entity_id
_entity_poly.type
_entity_poly.pdbx_seq_one_letter_code
_entity_poly.pdbx_strand_id
1 'polypeptide(L)'
;MALKNVGILKRGDRNRPEDQVLMRALRDFNIPKIVTDDLSIFLGLIGDLFPALDVPRKRDLEFEKHVRLAAQDMKLQPEEGFVLKVWKTLNKTYSNLKKKPYYNDLEPKAVTNNELFGIINPQTREWKDGLFSVLMREQANMGGDGPKWMVMDGDIDPMWIESLNTVMDDNKVLTLASNERIALTPSMRLLFEISNLRTATPATVSRAGILYINPTDLGWNPYVTTWVDARKSENEKVNLTMLFDKYIPPLLEASKTRFKKITLIAEIAHIEMLCTLLEVLLVPPNIQNDSPKDW
;
A
#
# COMPACT_ATOMS: atom_id res chain seq x y z
N MET A 1 -4.18 21.40 -0.57
CA MET A 1 -4.70 20.22 0.14
C MET A 1 -4.56 20.31 1.67
N ALA A 2 -3.37 20.62 2.21
CA ALA A 2 -3.13 20.64 3.66
C ALA A 2 -4.05 21.60 4.45
N LEU A 3 -4.20 22.86 4.03
CA LEU A 3 -5.05 23.85 4.73
C LEU A 3 -6.56 23.47 4.74
N LYS A 4 -7.04 22.84 3.66
CA LYS A 4 -8.43 22.32 3.59
C LYS A 4 -8.64 21.20 4.62
N ASN A 5 -7.63 20.35 4.84
CA ASN A 5 -7.64 19.31 5.86
C ASN A 5 -7.57 19.88 7.28
N VAL A 6 -6.77 20.92 7.53
CA VAL A 6 -6.74 21.65 8.81
C VAL A 6 -8.14 22.16 9.17
N GLY A 7 -8.84 22.77 8.21
CA GLY A 7 -10.21 23.26 8.42
C GLY A 7 -11.24 22.15 8.68
N ILE A 8 -11.05 20.94 8.15
CA ILE A 8 -11.89 19.77 8.48
C ILE A 8 -11.59 19.28 9.89
N LEU A 9 -10.31 19.16 10.24
CA LEU A 9 -9.86 18.71 11.57
C LEU A 9 -10.31 19.66 12.68
N LYS A 10 -10.19 20.98 12.46
CA LYS A 10 -10.66 22.01 13.41
C LYS A 10 -12.17 21.96 13.62
N ARG A 11 -12.94 21.65 12.57
CA ARG A 11 -14.40 21.46 12.68
C ARG A 11 -14.76 20.22 13.50
N GLY A 12 -13.94 19.16 13.43
CA GLY A 12 -14.11 17.93 14.21
C GLY A 12 -13.59 18.01 15.65
N ASP A 13 -12.70 18.97 15.96
CA ASP A 13 -12.06 19.13 17.27
C ASP A 13 -12.06 20.62 17.69
N ARG A 14 -13.27 21.19 17.82
CA ARG A 14 -13.48 22.65 18.00
C ARG A 14 -12.76 23.25 19.21
N ASN A 15 -12.64 22.47 20.29
CA ASN A 15 -12.09 22.91 21.56
C ASN A 15 -10.55 22.91 21.60
N ARG A 16 -9.90 22.27 20.64
CA ARG A 16 -8.44 22.18 20.61
C ARG A 16 -7.83 23.48 20.05
N PRO A 17 -6.73 24.00 20.62
CA PRO A 17 -6.01 25.15 20.08
C PRO A 17 -5.65 24.99 18.60
N GLU A 18 -5.69 26.07 17.84
CA GLU A 18 -5.51 26.04 16.38
C GLU A 18 -4.09 25.64 15.95
N ASP A 19 -3.09 26.11 16.69
CA ASP A 19 -1.68 25.72 16.59
C ASP A 19 -1.49 24.20 16.75
N GLN A 20 -2.16 23.58 17.73
CA GLN A 20 -2.14 22.11 17.91
C GLN A 20 -2.79 21.37 16.75
N VAL A 21 -3.92 21.88 16.24
CA VAL A 21 -4.60 21.27 15.09
C VAL A 21 -3.76 21.42 13.83
N LEU A 22 -3.10 22.56 13.65
CA LEU A 22 -2.20 22.84 12.53
C LEU A 22 -0.95 21.97 12.58
N MET A 23 -0.25 21.92 13.72
CA MET A 23 0.91 21.07 13.93
C MET A 23 0.57 19.61 13.65
N ARG A 24 -0.54 19.11 14.19
CA ARG A 24 -1.01 17.74 13.95
C ARG A 24 -1.27 17.49 12.47
N ALA A 25 -1.98 18.40 11.81
CA ALA A 25 -2.29 18.25 10.39
C ALA A 25 -1.03 18.27 9.53
N LEU A 26 -0.07 19.17 9.81
CA LEU A 26 1.21 19.25 9.11
C LEU A 26 2.05 18.00 9.32
N ARG A 27 2.15 17.53 10.57
CA ARG A 27 2.89 16.31 10.91
C ARG A 27 2.24 15.08 10.26
N ASP A 28 0.96 14.81 10.55
CA ASP A 28 0.28 13.59 10.14
C ASP A 28 0.10 13.52 8.60
N PHE A 29 0.05 14.67 7.89
CA PHE A 29 -0.01 14.72 6.42
C PHE A 29 1.34 14.48 5.74
N ASN A 30 2.46 14.81 6.40
CA ASN A 30 3.79 14.74 5.79
C ASN A 30 4.59 13.51 6.23
N ILE A 31 4.42 13.00 7.46
CA ILE A 31 5.06 11.75 7.92
C ILE A 31 4.97 10.62 6.89
N PRO A 32 3.79 10.27 6.34
CA PRO A 32 3.69 9.17 5.38
C PRO A 32 4.35 9.45 4.03
N LYS A 33 4.89 10.65 3.78
CA LYS A 33 5.55 11.02 2.52
C LYS A 33 7.07 11.10 2.62
N ILE A 34 7.59 10.98 3.84
CA ILE A 34 8.99 11.22 4.16
C ILE A 34 9.68 9.86 4.33
N VAL A 35 10.90 9.76 3.80
CA VAL A 35 11.75 8.58 3.94
C VAL A 35 12.25 8.51 5.39
N THR A 36 12.43 7.31 5.95
CA THR A 36 12.85 7.11 7.34
C THR A 36 14.08 7.94 7.75
N ASP A 37 15.09 8.04 6.88
CA ASP A 37 16.32 8.80 7.16
C ASP A 37 16.05 10.30 7.42
N ASP A 38 15.10 10.87 6.69
CA ASP A 38 14.72 12.29 6.76
C ASP A 38 13.69 12.57 7.87
N LEU A 39 13.10 11.53 8.47
CA LEU A 39 12.06 11.68 9.49
C LEU A 39 12.59 12.41 10.74
N SER A 40 13.83 12.12 11.14
CA SER A 40 14.48 12.78 12.28
C SER A 40 14.65 14.29 12.06
N ILE A 41 15.08 14.69 10.86
CA ILE A 41 15.25 16.08 10.44
C ILE A 41 13.89 16.78 10.42
N PHE A 42 12.88 16.14 9.83
CA PHE A 42 11.52 16.69 9.76
C PHE A 42 10.93 16.91 11.16
N LEU A 43 11.06 15.95 12.07
CA LEU A 43 10.59 16.10 13.44
C LEU A 43 11.36 17.19 14.21
N GLY A 44 12.65 17.36 13.95
CA GLY A 44 13.44 18.48 14.46
C GLY A 44 12.88 19.83 14.00
N LEU A 45 12.64 20.00 12.70
CA LEU A 45 12.04 21.23 12.14
C LEU A 45 10.65 21.51 12.72
N ILE A 46 9.83 20.48 12.94
CA ILE A 46 8.52 20.63 13.59
C ILE A 46 8.69 21.08 15.05
N GLY A 47 9.67 20.54 15.78
CA GLY A 47 9.98 20.95 17.15
C GLY A 47 10.42 22.41 17.24
N ASP A 48 11.20 22.89 16.27
CA ASP A 48 11.62 24.29 16.19
C ASP A 48 10.46 25.25 15.85
N LEU A 49 9.55 24.83 14.95
CA LEU A 49 8.38 25.62 14.55
C LEU A 49 7.24 25.62 15.59
N PHE A 50 7.12 24.54 16.37
CA PHE A 50 6.06 24.33 17.37
C PHE A 50 6.67 23.90 18.72
N PRO A 51 7.42 24.78 19.39
CA PRO A 51 8.10 24.44 20.64
C PRO A 51 7.10 24.07 21.74
N ALA A 52 7.42 23.03 22.52
CA ALA A 52 6.63 22.52 23.64
C ALA A 52 5.20 22.03 23.32
N LEU A 53 4.87 21.78 22.03
CA LEU A 53 3.60 21.18 21.62
C LEU A 53 3.76 19.69 21.31
N ASP A 54 3.47 18.82 22.28
CA ASP A 54 3.33 17.38 22.05
C ASP A 54 1.87 17.02 21.77
N VAL A 55 1.53 16.84 20.48
CA VAL A 55 0.17 16.48 20.05
C VAL A 55 0.12 15.01 19.67
N PRO A 56 -0.52 14.12 20.46
CA PRO A 56 -0.56 12.71 20.12
C PRO A 56 -1.32 12.43 18.82
N ARG A 57 -0.88 11.41 18.08
CA ARG A 57 -1.54 10.94 16.85
C ARG A 57 -2.97 10.51 17.17
N LYS A 58 -3.91 10.77 16.24
CA LYS A 58 -5.27 10.21 16.37
C LYS A 58 -5.21 8.72 16.08
N ARG A 59 -5.69 7.90 17.00
CA ARG A 59 -5.82 6.45 16.81
C ARG A 59 -7.26 6.05 16.99
N ASP A 60 -7.70 5.12 16.15
CA ASP A 60 -8.98 4.42 16.31
C ASP A 60 -8.62 3.00 16.71
N LEU A 61 -8.58 2.75 18.02
CA LEU A 61 -8.12 1.47 18.58
C LEU A 61 -9.05 0.32 18.21
N GLU A 62 -10.35 0.59 18.08
CA GLU A 62 -11.31 -0.43 17.66
C GLU A 62 -11.09 -0.79 16.19
N PHE A 63 -10.88 0.20 15.33
CA PHE A 63 -10.55 -0.06 13.93
C PHE A 63 -9.21 -0.81 13.79
N GLU A 64 -8.18 -0.41 14.55
CA GLU A 64 -6.88 -1.10 14.56
C GLU A 64 -7.00 -2.57 14.96
N LYS A 65 -7.85 -2.92 15.94
CA LYS A 65 -8.12 -4.31 16.29
C LYS A 65 -8.69 -5.10 15.11
N HIS A 66 -9.66 -4.53 14.39
CA HIS A 66 -10.23 -5.20 13.21
C HIS A 66 -9.21 -5.36 12.08
N VAL A 67 -8.30 -4.41 11.90
CA VAL A 67 -7.19 -4.53 10.93
C VAL A 67 -6.25 -5.66 11.31
N ARG A 68 -5.89 -5.79 12.60
CA ARG A 68 -5.05 -6.90 13.07
C ARG A 68 -5.72 -8.26 12.86
N LEU A 69 -7.02 -8.37 13.16
CA LEU A 69 -7.80 -9.58 12.90
C LEU A 69 -7.86 -9.90 11.41
N ALA A 70 -8.09 -8.91 10.55
CA ALA A 70 -8.11 -9.10 9.11
C ALA A 70 -6.74 -9.55 8.55
N ALA A 71 -5.64 -9.02 9.08
CA ALA A 71 -4.30 -9.47 8.73
C ALA A 71 -4.09 -10.94 9.12
N GLN A 72 -4.47 -11.32 10.35
CA GLN A 72 -4.40 -12.71 10.81
C GLN A 72 -5.26 -13.66 9.96
N ASP A 73 -6.49 -13.26 9.58
CA ASP A 73 -7.36 -14.02 8.67
C ASP A 73 -6.68 -14.25 7.30
N MET A 74 -5.90 -13.27 6.84
CA MET A 74 -5.12 -13.36 5.60
C MET A 74 -3.80 -14.10 5.77
N LYS A 75 -3.52 -14.64 6.97
CA LYS A 75 -2.25 -15.24 7.37
C LYS A 75 -1.10 -14.27 7.11
N LEU A 76 -1.22 -13.05 7.64
CA LEU A 76 -0.24 -11.99 7.58
C LEU A 76 0.14 -11.61 9.01
N GLN A 77 1.43 -11.38 9.29
CA GLN A 77 1.85 -10.88 10.61
C GLN A 77 1.33 -9.45 10.85
N PRO A 78 0.57 -9.17 11.91
CA PRO A 78 0.04 -7.83 12.16
C PRO A 78 1.09 -6.90 12.79
N GLU A 79 2.26 -6.72 12.17
CA GLU A 79 3.23 -5.71 12.61
C GLU A 79 2.80 -4.30 12.19
N GLU A 80 3.20 -3.28 12.95
CA GLU A 80 2.79 -1.89 12.71
C GLU A 80 3.28 -1.34 11.35
N GLY A 81 4.36 -1.91 10.79
CA GLY A 81 4.85 -1.64 9.43
C GLY A 81 4.31 -2.59 8.34
N PHE A 82 3.75 -3.75 8.71
CA PHE A 82 3.45 -4.87 7.80
C PHE A 82 2.10 -4.78 7.08
N VAL A 83 1.46 -3.61 7.04
CA VAL A 83 0.25 -3.45 6.23
C VAL A 83 0.61 -3.41 4.74
N LEU A 84 1.48 -4.27 4.20
CA LEU A 84 1.96 -4.19 2.81
C LEU A 84 0.89 -4.57 1.79
N LYS A 85 -0.10 -5.33 2.22
CA LYS A 85 -1.40 -5.39 1.55
C LYS A 85 -2.29 -4.26 2.06
N VAL A 86 -1.81 -3.00 2.08
CA VAL A 86 -2.50 -1.88 2.77
C VAL A 86 -3.96 -1.89 2.43
N TRP A 87 -4.23 -1.85 1.13
CA TRP A 87 -5.57 -1.85 0.62
C TRP A 87 -6.21 -3.25 0.70
N LYS A 88 -5.54 -4.36 0.38
CA LYS A 88 -6.17 -5.70 0.45
C LYS A 88 -6.60 -6.08 1.89
N THR A 89 -5.75 -5.85 2.88
CA THR A 89 -6.05 -5.99 4.33
C THR A 89 -7.14 -5.03 4.77
N LEU A 90 -7.11 -3.78 4.32
CA LEU A 90 -8.17 -2.80 4.62
C LEU A 90 -9.52 -3.22 4.00
N ASN A 91 -9.52 -3.73 2.78
CA ASN A 91 -10.69 -4.28 2.12
C ASN A 91 -11.25 -5.49 2.89
N LYS A 92 -10.38 -6.40 3.33
CA LYS A 92 -10.77 -7.52 4.19
C LYS A 92 -11.34 -7.03 5.52
N THR A 93 -10.75 -6.00 6.12
CA THR A 93 -11.25 -5.36 7.36
C THR A 93 -12.67 -4.83 7.16
N TYR A 94 -12.93 -4.08 6.09
CA TYR A 94 -14.26 -3.59 5.77
C TYR A 94 -15.26 -4.72 5.47
N SER A 95 -14.79 -5.81 4.86
CA SER A 95 -15.61 -7.01 4.63
C SER A 95 -16.01 -7.66 5.94
N ASN A 96 -15.08 -7.82 6.88
CA ASN A 96 -15.32 -8.36 8.22
C ASN A 96 -16.28 -7.45 9.02
N LEU A 97 -16.21 -6.14 8.81
CA LEU A 97 -17.16 -5.14 9.34
C LEU A 97 -18.51 -5.10 8.59
N LYS A 98 -18.75 -6.02 7.65
CA LYS A 98 -19.98 -6.13 6.83
C LYS A 98 -20.30 -4.87 6.00
N LYS A 99 -19.30 -4.03 5.71
CA LYS A 99 -19.44 -2.81 4.90
C LYS A 99 -19.35 -3.08 3.39
N LYS A 100 -19.54 -4.33 2.94
CA LYS A 100 -19.60 -4.75 1.51
C LYS A 100 -18.65 -3.95 0.59
N PRO A 101 -17.33 -3.96 0.86
CA PRO A 101 -16.40 -3.19 0.06
C PRO A 101 -16.25 -3.83 -1.33
N TYR A 102 -15.94 -3.01 -2.33
CA TYR A 102 -15.76 -3.45 -3.72
C TYR A 102 -14.48 -2.85 -4.29
N TYR A 103 -13.75 -3.61 -5.10
CA TYR A 103 -12.59 -3.07 -5.79
C TYR A 103 -12.44 -3.67 -7.19
N ASN A 104 -11.84 -2.91 -8.10
CA ASN A 104 -11.28 -3.42 -9.35
C ASN A 104 -9.77 -3.21 -9.31
N ASP A 105 -9.02 -4.24 -9.68
CA ASP A 105 -7.56 -4.25 -9.75
C ASP A 105 -7.15 -4.27 -11.22
N LEU A 106 -6.40 -3.27 -11.66
CA LEU A 106 -6.10 -3.00 -13.06
C LEU A 106 -4.61 -2.71 -13.23
N GLU A 107 -4.00 -3.31 -14.24
CA GLU A 107 -2.68 -2.93 -14.72
C GLU A 107 -2.85 -2.01 -15.95
N PRO A 108 -2.66 -0.68 -15.82
CA PRO A 108 -2.90 0.27 -16.91
C PRO A 108 -2.10 -0.02 -18.18
N LYS A 109 -0.92 -0.63 -18.05
CA LYS A 109 -0.02 -0.93 -19.17
C LYS A 109 -0.28 -2.28 -19.82
N ALA A 110 -1.20 -3.09 -19.28
CA ALA A 110 -1.59 -4.37 -19.88
C ALA A 110 -2.41 -4.17 -21.17
N VAL A 111 -3.00 -2.99 -21.34
CA VAL A 111 -3.80 -2.61 -22.51
C VAL A 111 -3.32 -1.26 -23.06
N THR A 112 -3.70 -0.95 -24.30
CA THR A 112 -3.40 0.37 -24.86
C THR A 112 -4.25 1.46 -24.20
N ASN A 113 -3.80 2.73 -24.25
CA ASN A 113 -4.55 3.86 -23.69
C ASN A 113 -5.97 3.97 -24.28
N ASN A 114 -6.12 3.61 -25.55
CA ASN A 114 -7.39 3.59 -26.26
C ASN A 114 -8.33 2.49 -25.74
N GLU A 115 -7.79 1.31 -25.41
CA GLU A 115 -8.55 0.22 -24.79
C GLU A 115 -8.86 0.50 -23.33
N LEU A 116 -8.03 1.29 -22.64
CA LEU A 116 -8.23 1.66 -21.25
C LEU A 116 -9.36 2.69 -21.09
N PHE A 117 -9.34 3.80 -21.84
CA PHE A 117 -10.31 4.88 -21.68
C PHE A 117 -11.43 4.89 -22.72
N GLY A 118 -11.18 4.32 -23.89
CA GLY A 118 -12.09 4.33 -25.04
C GLY A 118 -11.56 5.20 -26.18
N ILE A 119 -12.02 4.92 -27.39
CA ILE A 119 -11.60 5.60 -28.62
C ILE A 119 -12.77 5.72 -29.59
N ILE A 120 -12.80 6.82 -30.35
CA ILE A 120 -13.66 6.95 -31.53
C ILE A 120 -12.97 6.25 -32.69
N ASN A 121 -13.59 5.21 -33.24
CA ASN A 121 -13.05 4.49 -34.39
C ASN A 121 -12.87 5.47 -35.57
N PRO A 122 -11.66 5.64 -36.13
CA PRO A 122 -11.41 6.63 -37.18
C PRO A 122 -12.14 6.33 -38.49
N GLN A 123 -12.49 5.07 -38.75
CA GLN A 123 -13.18 4.64 -39.96
C GLN A 123 -14.70 4.75 -39.82
N THR A 124 -15.27 4.20 -38.75
CA THR A 124 -16.73 4.16 -38.55
C THR A 124 -17.27 5.40 -37.85
N ARG A 125 -16.40 6.19 -37.20
CA ARG A 125 -16.75 7.30 -36.28
C ARG A 125 -17.62 6.87 -35.10
N GLU A 126 -17.68 5.58 -34.80
CA GLU A 126 -18.40 5.05 -33.64
C GLU A 126 -17.51 5.06 -32.41
N TRP A 127 -18.12 5.33 -31.26
CA TRP A 127 -17.45 5.25 -29.97
C TRP A 127 -17.29 3.79 -29.53
N LYS A 128 -16.06 3.43 -29.14
CA LYS A 128 -15.78 2.18 -28.44
C LYS A 128 -15.36 2.52 -27.01
N ASP A 129 -16.15 2.02 -26.05
CA ASP A 129 -15.87 2.15 -24.62
C ASP A 129 -14.54 1.46 -24.24
N GLY A 130 -13.85 2.03 -23.26
CA GLY A 130 -12.64 1.45 -22.67
C GLY A 130 -12.94 0.71 -21.38
N LEU A 131 -11.99 -0.13 -20.95
CA LEU A 131 -12.11 -0.94 -19.75
C LEU A 131 -12.35 -0.08 -18.49
N PHE A 132 -11.55 0.97 -18.30
CA PHE A 132 -11.64 1.83 -17.12
C PHE A 132 -12.93 2.65 -17.11
N SER A 133 -13.38 3.16 -18.26
CA SER A 133 -14.62 3.93 -18.36
C SER A 133 -15.84 3.08 -18.03
N VAL A 134 -15.91 1.83 -18.52
CA VAL A 134 -16.97 0.88 -18.17
C VAL A 134 -16.97 0.59 -16.67
N LEU A 135 -15.83 0.21 -16.10
CA LEU A 135 -15.74 -0.13 -14.67
C LEU A 135 -16.07 1.06 -13.76
N MET A 136 -15.61 2.26 -14.11
CA MET A 136 -15.93 3.47 -13.35
C MET A 136 -17.44 3.78 -13.39
N ARG A 137 -18.08 3.59 -14.56
CA ARG A 137 -19.52 3.77 -14.74
C ARG A 137 -20.30 2.75 -13.91
N GLU A 138 -19.88 1.49 -13.93
CA GLU A 138 -20.48 0.43 -13.11
C GLU A 138 -20.37 0.75 -11.61
N GLN A 139 -19.16 1.06 -11.12
CA GLN A 139 -18.96 1.40 -9.70
C GLN A 139 -19.76 2.64 -9.25
N ALA A 140 -19.88 3.64 -10.13
CA ALA A 140 -20.65 4.84 -9.86
C ALA A 140 -22.15 4.53 -9.69
N ASN A 141 -22.67 3.56 -10.45
CA ASN A 141 -24.06 3.12 -10.40
C ASN A 141 -24.33 2.03 -9.36
N MET A 142 -23.31 1.37 -8.81
CA MET A 142 -23.49 0.39 -7.73
C MET A 142 -24.13 1.04 -6.50
N GLY A 143 -25.12 0.37 -5.92
CA GLY A 143 -25.66 0.76 -4.60
C GLY A 143 -24.69 0.42 -3.46
N GLY A 144 -25.04 0.87 -2.25
CA GLY A 144 -24.30 0.56 -1.02
C GLY A 144 -23.41 1.71 -0.53
N ASP A 145 -23.16 1.67 0.76
CA ASP A 145 -22.41 2.61 1.58
C ASP A 145 -20.96 2.16 1.86
N GLY A 146 -20.58 1.00 1.30
CA GLY A 146 -19.25 0.45 1.34
C GLY A 146 -18.21 1.27 0.54
N PRO A 147 -16.93 1.19 0.91
CA PRO A 147 -15.87 1.78 0.11
C PRO A 147 -15.73 1.03 -1.23
N LYS A 148 -15.58 1.79 -2.32
CA LYS A 148 -15.38 1.28 -3.68
C LYS A 148 -14.05 1.76 -4.23
N TRP A 149 -13.15 0.86 -4.61
CA TRP A 149 -11.80 1.25 -5.02
C TRP A 149 -11.51 0.86 -6.47
N MET A 150 -10.84 1.75 -7.17
CA MET A 150 -10.18 1.44 -8.43
C MET A 150 -8.69 1.45 -8.15
N VAL A 151 -8.07 0.27 -8.17
CA VAL A 151 -6.65 0.09 -7.94
C VAL A 151 -5.96 0.00 -9.28
N MET A 152 -4.97 0.87 -9.48
CA MET A 152 -4.07 0.86 -10.62
C MET A 152 -2.72 0.35 -10.14
N ASP A 153 -2.41 -0.91 -10.43
CA ASP A 153 -1.15 -1.58 -10.11
C ASP A 153 -0.23 -1.47 -11.33
N GLY A 154 0.89 -0.78 -11.18
CA GLY A 154 1.87 -0.59 -12.26
C GLY A 154 2.41 0.83 -12.35
N ASP A 155 3.58 0.97 -12.98
CA ASP A 155 4.28 2.25 -13.08
C ASP A 155 3.47 3.31 -13.83
N ILE A 156 3.60 4.56 -13.38
CA ILE A 156 2.96 5.70 -14.02
C ILE A 156 3.59 5.98 -15.38
N ASP A 157 2.75 6.14 -16.39
CA ASP A 157 3.14 6.66 -17.70
C ASP A 157 2.39 7.98 -17.99
N PRO A 158 3.08 9.00 -18.55
CA PRO A 158 2.47 10.28 -18.86
C PRO A 158 1.18 10.19 -19.70
N MET A 159 1.08 9.23 -20.64
CA MET A 159 -0.04 9.17 -21.57
C MET A 159 -1.36 8.82 -20.89
N TRP A 160 -1.36 7.89 -19.94
CA TRP A 160 -2.60 7.47 -19.28
C TRP A 160 -2.92 8.33 -18.04
N ILE A 161 -1.91 8.85 -17.34
CA ILE A 161 -2.13 9.67 -16.14
C ILE A 161 -2.71 11.04 -16.49
N GLU A 162 -2.38 11.58 -17.68
CA GLU A 162 -2.95 12.83 -18.16
C GLU A 162 -4.46 12.74 -18.38
N SER A 163 -4.95 11.60 -18.89
CA SER A 163 -6.38 11.31 -19.04
C SER A 163 -7.13 11.31 -17.69
N LEU A 164 -6.42 11.14 -16.57
CA LEU A 164 -7.00 11.15 -15.23
C LEU A 164 -6.96 12.52 -14.54
N ASN A 165 -6.38 13.55 -15.15
CA ASN A 165 -6.18 14.85 -14.51
C ASN A 165 -7.47 15.49 -13.97
N THR A 166 -8.60 15.33 -14.68
CA THR A 166 -9.90 15.90 -14.31
C THR A 166 -10.64 15.12 -13.23
N VAL A 167 -10.29 13.84 -13.03
CA VAL A 167 -10.85 13.04 -11.93
C VAL A 167 -9.98 13.16 -10.67
N MET A 168 -8.69 13.46 -10.84
CA MET A 168 -7.76 13.68 -9.73
C MET A 168 -7.83 15.09 -9.12
N ASP A 169 -8.42 16.07 -9.82
CA ASP A 169 -8.59 17.43 -9.30
C ASP A 169 -9.85 17.57 -8.41
N ASP A 170 -10.17 18.81 -8.03
CA ASP A 170 -11.36 19.09 -7.20
C ASP A 170 -12.69 18.81 -7.92
N ASN A 171 -12.71 18.67 -9.26
CA ASN A 171 -13.92 18.36 -10.03
C ASN A 171 -14.36 16.91 -9.81
N LYS A 172 -13.40 15.98 -9.69
CA LYS A 172 -13.67 14.54 -9.49
C LYS A 172 -14.55 13.93 -10.59
N VAL A 173 -14.35 14.35 -11.84
CA VAL A 173 -15.09 13.85 -13.01
C VAL A 173 -14.12 13.36 -14.07
N LEU A 174 -14.30 12.12 -14.51
CA LEU A 174 -13.62 11.61 -15.70
C LEU A 174 -14.31 12.18 -16.94
N THR A 175 -13.54 12.81 -17.82
CA THR A 175 -14.04 13.33 -19.10
C THR A 175 -13.44 12.50 -20.22
N LEU A 176 -14.30 11.79 -20.97
CA LEU A 176 -13.88 10.96 -22.09
C LEU A 176 -13.88 11.74 -23.41
N ALA A 177 -13.15 11.25 -24.41
CA ALA A 177 -13.13 11.86 -25.76
C ALA A 177 -14.52 11.83 -26.45
N SER A 178 -15.44 10.96 -26.01
CA SER A 178 -16.85 10.99 -26.39
C SER A 178 -17.64 12.18 -25.84
N ASN A 179 -17.03 13.01 -25.00
CA ASN A 179 -17.65 14.02 -24.14
C ASN A 179 -18.52 13.45 -23.01
N GLU A 180 -18.51 12.14 -22.78
CA GLU A 180 -19.14 11.55 -21.59
C GLU A 180 -18.41 12.01 -20.33
N ARG A 181 -19.19 12.31 -19.29
CA ARG A 181 -18.70 12.77 -17.99
C ARG A 181 -19.15 11.82 -16.89
N ILE A 182 -18.21 11.10 -16.30
CA ILE A 182 -18.48 10.12 -15.23
C ILE A 182 -17.95 10.70 -13.92
N ALA A 183 -18.84 10.99 -12.98
CA ALA A 183 -18.47 11.58 -11.68
C ALA A 183 -18.06 10.51 -10.67
N LEU A 184 -16.99 10.79 -9.91
CA LEU A 184 -16.57 9.95 -8.78
C LEU A 184 -17.53 10.16 -7.60
N THR A 185 -18.19 9.09 -7.15
CA THR A 185 -19.07 9.16 -5.98
C THR A 185 -18.26 9.32 -4.67
N PRO A 186 -18.84 9.85 -3.58
CA PRO A 186 -18.14 10.00 -2.30
C PRO A 186 -17.61 8.70 -1.68
N SER A 187 -18.18 7.54 -2.05
CA SER A 187 -17.72 6.20 -1.65
C SER A 187 -16.54 5.68 -2.46
N MET A 188 -16.27 6.24 -3.64
CA MET A 188 -15.24 5.77 -4.55
C MET A 188 -13.87 6.37 -4.25
N ARG A 189 -12.79 5.61 -4.42
CA ARG A 189 -11.39 6.09 -4.35
C ARG A 189 -10.57 5.49 -5.49
N LEU A 190 -9.68 6.31 -6.05
CA LEU A 190 -8.63 5.86 -6.96
C LEU A 190 -7.37 5.60 -6.11
N LEU A 191 -6.76 4.43 -6.28
CA LEU A 191 -5.52 4.02 -5.60
C LEU A 191 -4.49 3.67 -6.67
N PHE A 192 -3.25 4.11 -6.48
CA PHE A 192 -2.13 3.82 -7.36
C PHE A 192 -1.07 3.04 -6.57
N GLU A 193 -0.79 1.82 -6.99
CA GLU A 193 0.27 0.98 -6.46
C GLU A 193 1.46 1.06 -7.44
N ILE A 194 2.50 1.80 -7.04
CA ILE A 194 3.61 2.21 -7.91
C ILE A 194 4.95 1.98 -7.22
N SER A 195 5.96 1.59 -8.00
CA SER A 195 7.32 1.40 -7.48
C SER A 195 8.10 2.72 -7.39
N ASN A 196 7.86 3.63 -8.32
CA ASN A 196 8.56 4.92 -8.43
C ASN A 196 7.71 5.98 -9.14
N LEU A 197 8.07 7.24 -8.94
CA LEU A 197 7.39 8.41 -9.53
C LEU A 197 8.24 9.14 -10.57
N ARG A 198 9.28 8.49 -11.11
CA ARG A 198 10.31 9.18 -11.94
C ARG A 198 9.72 9.84 -13.20
N THR A 199 8.65 9.27 -13.73
CA THR A 199 7.95 9.69 -14.96
C THR A 199 6.78 10.64 -14.69
N ALA A 200 6.37 10.81 -13.42
CA ALA A 200 5.24 11.65 -13.06
C ALA A 200 5.69 13.09 -12.77
N THR A 201 4.93 14.07 -13.28
CA THR A 201 5.25 15.47 -12.97
C THR A 201 4.88 15.82 -11.53
N PRO A 202 5.62 16.72 -10.84
CA PRO A 202 5.26 17.17 -9.49
C PRO A 202 3.83 17.72 -9.40
N ALA A 203 3.36 18.38 -10.47
CA ALA A 203 1.99 18.90 -10.55
C ALA A 203 0.95 17.78 -10.52
N THR A 204 1.18 16.68 -11.24
CA THR A 204 0.31 15.49 -11.23
C THR A 204 0.25 14.86 -9.84
N VAL A 205 1.42 14.61 -9.24
CA VAL A 205 1.51 13.95 -7.93
C VAL A 205 0.94 14.82 -6.80
N SER A 206 1.01 16.14 -6.91
CA SER A 206 0.48 17.08 -5.89
C SER A 206 -1.03 16.97 -5.65
N ARG A 207 -1.77 16.38 -6.60
CA ARG A 207 -3.22 16.16 -6.54
C ARG A 207 -3.59 14.91 -5.73
N ALA A 208 -2.64 13.99 -5.58
CA ALA A 208 -2.85 12.72 -4.88
C ALA A 208 -2.34 12.77 -3.43
N GLY A 209 -2.93 11.94 -2.57
CA GLY A 209 -2.32 11.57 -1.31
C GLY A 209 -1.22 10.54 -1.56
N ILE A 210 0.00 10.81 -1.09
CA ILE A 210 1.14 9.88 -1.20
C ILE A 210 1.28 9.15 0.13
N LEU A 211 1.41 7.83 0.05
CA LEU A 211 1.83 6.97 1.15
C LEU A 211 3.10 6.25 0.70
N TYR A 212 4.23 6.64 1.26
CA TYR A 212 5.52 5.98 1.09
C TYR A 212 5.62 4.83 2.09
N ILE A 213 6.01 3.66 1.58
CA ILE A 213 6.20 2.46 2.38
C ILE A 213 7.71 2.17 2.38
N ASN A 214 8.37 2.28 3.53
CA ASN A 214 9.80 2.02 3.58
C ASN A 214 10.06 0.51 3.57
N PRO A 215 10.96 0.00 2.70
CA PRO A 215 11.35 -1.41 2.69
C PRO A 215 11.92 -1.90 4.03
N THR A 216 12.55 -1.00 4.80
CA THR A 216 13.12 -1.29 6.12
C THR A 216 12.06 -1.53 7.18
N ASP A 217 10.88 -0.93 7.05
CA ASP A 217 9.77 -1.10 8.01
C ASP A 217 9.16 -2.50 7.93
N LEU A 218 9.48 -3.24 6.86
CA LEU A 218 8.95 -4.56 6.55
C LEU A 218 9.97 -5.65 6.82
N GLY A 219 11.23 -5.41 6.44
CA GLY A 219 12.30 -6.38 6.58
C GLY A 219 11.94 -7.76 5.99
N TRP A 220 12.67 -8.78 6.44
CA TRP A 220 12.42 -10.18 6.05
C TRP A 220 11.65 -10.96 7.12
N ASN A 221 11.72 -10.51 8.37
CA ASN A 221 11.22 -11.25 9.54
C ASN A 221 9.71 -11.54 9.50
N PRO A 222 8.83 -10.59 9.15
CA PRO A 222 7.39 -10.84 9.20
C PRO A 222 6.92 -11.87 8.17
N TYR A 223 7.57 -11.89 7.00
CA TYR A 223 7.34 -12.91 5.98
C TYR A 223 7.74 -14.29 6.49
N VAL A 224 8.96 -14.42 7.04
CA VAL A 224 9.46 -15.68 7.58
C VAL A 224 8.61 -16.15 8.76
N THR A 225 8.24 -15.27 9.68
CA THR A 225 7.39 -15.60 10.83
C THR A 225 6.05 -16.15 10.36
N THR A 226 5.39 -15.49 9.39
CA THR A 226 4.17 -16.01 8.75
C THR A 226 4.35 -17.42 8.18
N TRP A 227 5.47 -17.63 7.49
CA TRP A 227 5.78 -18.90 6.85
C TRP A 227 6.08 -20.01 7.87
N VAL A 228 6.81 -19.69 8.94
CA VAL A 228 7.08 -20.61 10.07
C VAL A 228 5.79 -20.95 10.81
N ASP A 229 4.93 -19.97 11.08
CA ASP A 229 3.65 -20.19 11.78
C ASP A 229 2.71 -21.14 11.02
N ALA A 230 2.84 -21.22 9.70
CA ALA A 230 2.09 -22.15 8.86
C ALA A 230 2.53 -23.62 9.01
N ARG A 231 3.68 -23.88 9.66
CA ARG A 231 4.19 -25.24 9.91
C ARG A 231 3.36 -25.97 10.96
N LYS A 232 3.25 -27.30 10.82
CA LYS A 232 2.46 -28.15 11.72
C LYS A 232 3.21 -28.54 13.00
N SER A 233 4.52 -28.75 12.91
CA SER A 233 5.34 -29.23 14.02
C SER A 233 5.90 -28.06 14.83
N GLU A 234 5.62 -28.04 16.13
CA GLU A 234 6.10 -26.97 17.01
C GLU A 234 7.64 -27.00 17.16
N ASN A 235 8.24 -28.19 17.15
CA ASN A 235 9.70 -28.34 17.18
C ASN A 235 10.36 -27.78 15.92
N GLU A 236 9.73 -28.00 14.76
CA GLU A 236 10.20 -27.43 13.48
C GLU A 236 10.16 -25.90 13.52
N LYS A 237 9.09 -25.31 14.06
CA LYS A 237 8.97 -23.85 14.19
C LYS A 237 10.10 -23.25 15.02
N VAL A 238 10.35 -23.81 16.19
CA VAL A 238 11.39 -23.32 17.11
C VAL A 238 12.76 -23.41 16.45
N ASN A 239 13.09 -24.55 15.82
CA ASN A 239 14.37 -24.74 15.15
C ASN A 239 14.54 -23.80 13.96
N LEU A 240 13.53 -23.67 13.09
CA LEU A 240 13.60 -22.77 11.95
C LEU A 240 13.76 -21.32 12.41
N THR A 241 12.99 -20.86 13.40
CA THR A 241 13.11 -19.50 13.93
C THR A 241 14.55 -19.20 14.38
N MET A 242 15.15 -20.09 15.17
CA MET A 242 16.54 -19.94 15.62
C MET A 242 17.54 -19.91 14.45
N LEU A 243 17.35 -20.75 13.43
CA LEU A 243 18.23 -20.79 12.26
C LEU A 243 18.11 -19.53 11.41
N PHE A 244 16.88 -19.05 11.18
CA PHE A 244 16.63 -17.83 10.43
C PHE A 244 17.26 -16.61 11.13
N ASP A 245 17.06 -16.45 12.44
CA ASP A 245 17.65 -15.36 13.22
C ASP A 245 19.18 -15.40 13.24
N LYS A 246 19.77 -16.60 13.32
CA LYS A 246 21.23 -16.78 13.35
C LYS A 246 21.89 -16.46 12.02
N TYR A 247 21.30 -16.93 10.91
CA TYR A 247 22.00 -16.93 9.62
C TYR A 247 21.54 -15.81 8.67
N ILE A 248 20.27 -15.40 8.69
CA ILE A 248 19.78 -14.44 7.69
C ILE A 248 20.40 -13.05 7.84
N PRO A 249 20.45 -12.41 9.02
CA PRO A 249 21.00 -11.05 9.13
C PRO A 249 22.46 -10.94 8.66
N PRO A 250 23.39 -11.83 9.09
CA PRO A 250 24.77 -11.77 8.60
C PRO A 250 24.90 -12.06 7.10
N LEU A 251 24.07 -12.95 6.55
CA LEU A 251 24.10 -13.29 5.12
C LEU A 251 23.58 -12.14 4.25
N LEU A 252 22.49 -11.48 4.65
CA LEU A 252 21.98 -10.30 3.94
C LEU A 252 23.01 -9.16 3.97
N GLU A 253 23.67 -8.93 5.11
CA GLU A 253 24.70 -7.91 5.23
C GLU A 253 25.94 -8.23 4.38
N ALA A 254 26.40 -9.47 4.40
CA ALA A 254 27.48 -9.93 3.52
C ALA A 254 27.09 -9.79 2.04
N SER A 255 25.84 -10.09 1.69
CA SER A 255 25.30 -9.93 0.33
C SER A 255 25.35 -8.49 -0.18
N LYS A 256 25.21 -7.50 0.71
CA LYS A 256 25.28 -6.07 0.39
C LYS A 256 26.71 -5.56 0.29
N THR A 257 27.56 -5.96 1.24
CA THR A 257 28.88 -5.32 1.45
C THR A 257 30.04 -6.08 0.82
N ARG A 258 29.97 -7.40 0.74
CA ARG A 258 31.10 -8.25 0.33
C ARG A 258 31.05 -8.69 -1.13
N PHE A 259 29.88 -8.75 -1.73
CA PHE A 259 29.68 -9.30 -3.07
C PHE A 259 29.23 -8.24 -4.07
N LYS A 260 29.81 -8.26 -5.27
CA LYS A 260 29.29 -7.51 -6.42
C LYS A 260 28.27 -8.37 -7.15
N LYS A 261 27.05 -7.85 -7.27
CA LYS A 261 25.97 -8.52 -8.01
C LYS A 261 25.87 -7.91 -9.41
N ILE A 262 25.70 -8.76 -10.42
CA ILE A 262 25.42 -8.31 -11.79
C ILE A 262 23.99 -7.79 -11.90
N THR A 263 23.05 -8.49 -11.26
CA THR A 263 21.63 -8.14 -11.23
C THR A 263 21.21 -7.74 -9.82
N LEU A 264 20.46 -6.64 -9.71
CA LEU A 264 19.85 -6.23 -8.45
C LEU A 264 18.65 -7.14 -8.16
N ILE A 265 18.77 -7.98 -7.14
CA ILE A 265 17.70 -8.84 -6.64
C ILE A 265 17.30 -8.32 -5.26
N ALA A 266 16.01 -8.09 -5.05
CA ALA A 266 15.49 -7.65 -3.76
C ALA A 266 15.81 -8.66 -2.65
N GLU A 267 16.05 -8.19 -1.43
CA GLU A 267 16.35 -9.06 -0.28
C GLU A 267 15.23 -10.07 -0.04
N ILE A 268 13.98 -9.62 -0.08
CA ILE A 268 12.80 -10.47 0.11
C ILE A 268 12.74 -11.62 -0.90
N ALA A 269 13.15 -11.40 -2.15
CA ALA A 269 13.15 -12.46 -3.17
C ALA A 269 14.14 -13.60 -2.84
N HIS A 270 15.27 -13.29 -2.17
CA HIS A 270 16.19 -14.33 -1.70
C HIS A 270 15.56 -15.15 -0.57
N ILE A 271 14.79 -14.50 0.30
CA ILE A 271 14.11 -15.14 1.43
C ILE A 271 12.94 -15.99 0.94
N GLU A 272 12.12 -15.48 0.00
CA GLU A 272 11.05 -16.24 -0.66
C GLU A 272 11.60 -17.47 -1.36
N MET A 273 12.73 -17.34 -2.07
CA MET A 273 13.41 -18.46 -2.70
C MET A 273 13.87 -19.49 -1.66
N LEU A 274 14.49 -19.05 -0.56
CA LEU A 274 14.92 -19.95 0.52
C LEU A 274 13.73 -20.69 1.14
N CYS A 275 12.65 -19.99 1.48
CA CYS A 275 11.43 -20.59 2.01
C CYS A 275 10.83 -21.60 1.03
N THR A 276 10.79 -21.26 -0.27
CA THR A 276 10.31 -22.17 -1.32
C THR A 276 11.16 -23.43 -1.43
N LEU A 277 12.49 -23.29 -1.38
CA LEU A 277 13.41 -24.43 -1.39
C LEU A 277 13.21 -25.31 -0.15
N LEU A 278 13.05 -24.70 1.03
CA LEU A 278 12.77 -25.42 2.27
C LEU A 278 11.42 -26.14 2.23
N GLU A 279 10.38 -25.60 1.61
CA GLU A 279 9.12 -26.32 1.40
C GLU A 279 9.29 -27.63 0.61
N VAL A 280 10.15 -27.60 -0.41
CA VAL A 280 10.42 -28.79 -1.23
C VAL A 280 11.27 -29.81 -0.46
N LEU A 281 12.17 -29.35 0.41
CA LEU A 281 13.09 -30.21 1.14
C LEU A 281 12.50 -30.78 2.44
N LEU A 282 11.69 -30.01 3.17
CA LEU A 282 11.08 -30.37 4.45
C LEU A 282 9.79 -31.19 4.27
N VAL A 283 9.89 -32.26 3.48
CA VAL A 283 8.82 -33.25 3.30
C VAL A 283 8.96 -34.38 4.33
N PRO A 284 7.86 -35.05 4.75
CA PRO A 284 7.91 -36.09 5.79
C PRO A 284 8.98 -37.19 5.60
N PRO A 285 9.31 -37.64 4.36
CA PRO A 285 10.39 -38.61 4.15
C PRO A 285 11.79 -38.12 4.55
N ASN A 286 12.03 -36.81 4.51
CA ASN A 286 13.33 -36.20 4.76
C ASN A 286 13.50 -35.74 6.20
N ILE A 287 12.41 -35.70 6.98
CA ILE A 287 12.41 -35.26 8.37
C ILE A 287 12.48 -36.51 9.25
N GLN A 288 13.68 -36.85 9.73
CA GLN A 288 13.83 -37.88 10.75
C GLN A 288 13.40 -37.32 12.11
N ASN A 289 12.52 -38.03 12.81
CA ASN A 289 12.00 -37.60 14.13
C ASN A 289 13.10 -37.41 15.19
N ASP A 290 14.23 -38.12 15.06
CA ASP A 290 15.36 -38.07 15.98
C ASP A 290 16.63 -37.66 15.24
N SER A 291 16.76 -36.38 14.92
CA SER A 291 18.06 -35.82 14.58
C SER A 291 18.81 -35.52 15.88
N PRO A 292 20.05 -36.02 16.09
CA PRO A 292 20.84 -35.71 17.28
C PRO A 292 20.97 -34.19 17.45
N LYS A 293 20.92 -33.67 18.68
CA LYS A 293 21.06 -32.21 18.93
C LYS A 293 22.50 -31.68 18.70
N ASP A 294 23.43 -32.56 18.34
CA ASP A 294 24.88 -32.32 18.40
C ASP A 294 25.54 -32.04 17.04
N TRP A 295 24.79 -31.67 15.99
CA TRP A 295 25.36 -31.26 14.69
C TRP A 295 25.24 -29.76 14.41
#